data_AF-A0A4U0GFD3-F1
#
_entry.id   AF-A0A4U0GFD3-F1
#
_cell.length_a   1.000
_cell.length_b   1.000
_cell.length_c   1.000
_cell.angle_alpha   90.00
_cell.angle_beta   90.00
_cell.angle_gamma   90.00
#
_symmetry.space_group_name_H-M   'P 1'
#
loop_
_entity.id
_entity.type
_entity.pdbx_description
1 polymer ?
#
loop_
_entity_poly.entity_id
_entity_poly.type
_entity_poly.pdbx_seq_one_letter_code
_entity_poly.pdbx_strand_id
1 'polypeptide(L)'
;MAQLILTDEEKAAALWSDLDDAALGALVRSKIALITDTAAQLDRVTTLAAAMLFCCAAAEENATSLEMEVAGLTQAGRAFGDWKVVATRTAPMSGLPRTELIDVRRCRVCGCTDDDCSHCIERTGEACYWVADDLCSACAASLGDPNGKLAQA
;
A
#
# COMPACT_ATOMS: atom_id res chain seq x y z
N MET A 1 24.63 -36.27 -26.40
CA MET A 1 24.17 -34.87 -26.60
C MET A 1 23.08 -34.91 -27.65
N ALA A 2 21.82 -34.72 -27.26
CA ALA A 2 20.70 -34.71 -28.21
C ALA A 2 20.73 -33.39 -28.98
N GLN A 3 20.81 -33.46 -30.31
CA GLN A 3 20.67 -32.28 -31.17
C GLN A 3 19.17 -32.00 -31.32
N LEU A 4 18.76 -30.78 -30.99
CA LEU A 4 17.39 -30.33 -31.16
C LEU A 4 17.15 -30.10 -32.67
N ILE A 5 16.41 -31.00 -33.32
CA ILE A 5 16.01 -30.84 -34.72
C ILE A 5 14.63 -30.18 -34.71
N LEU A 6 14.59 -28.87 -35.00
CA LEU A 6 13.34 -28.12 -35.13
C LEU A 6 12.57 -28.58 -36.38
N THR A 7 11.25 -28.70 -36.23
CA THR A 7 10.31 -28.98 -37.31
C THR A 7 10.20 -27.79 -38.27
N ASP A 8 9.70 -28.02 -39.49
CA ASP A 8 9.58 -26.96 -40.49
C ASP A 8 8.54 -25.89 -40.11
N GLU A 9 7.56 -26.24 -39.27
CA GLU A 9 6.59 -25.31 -38.69
C GLU A 9 7.23 -24.42 -37.60
N GLU A 10 8.11 -24.99 -36.75
CA GLU A 10 8.86 -24.23 -35.73
C GLU A 10 9.89 -23.29 -36.34
N LYS A 11 10.44 -23.63 -37.52
CA LYS A 11 11.29 -22.73 -38.30
C LYS A 11 10.53 -21.58 -38.96
N ALA A 12 9.23 -21.77 -39.22
CA ALA A 12 8.36 -20.80 -39.89
C ALA A 12 7.61 -19.87 -38.91
N ALA A 13 7.63 -20.18 -37.61
CA ALA A 13 7.20 -19.25 -36.58
C ALA A 13 8.06 -17.97 -36.64
N ALA A 14 7.51 -16.79 -36.34
CA ALA A 14 8.31 -15.57 -36.23
C ALA A 14 9.30 -15.74 -35.08
N LEU A 15 10.52 -16.13 -35.42
CA LEU A 15 11.56 -16.43 -34.46
C LEU A 15 12.21 -15.11 -34.06
N TRP A 16 12.73 -15.05 -32.84
CA TRP A 16 13.41 -13.86 -32.34
C TRP A 16 14.68 -13.55 -33.17
N SER A 17 15.16 -14.52 -33.95
CA SER A 17 16.23 -14.42 -34.93
C SER A 17 15.87 -13.61 -36.19
N ASP A 18 14.57 -13.36 -36.42
CA ASP A 18 14.08 -12.67 -37.63
C ASP A 18 13.91 -11.17 -37.40
N LEU A 19 14.19 -10.69 -36.19
CA LEU A 19 14.21 -9.26 -35.88
C LEU A 19 15.42 -8.60 -36.55
N ASP A 20 15.19 -7.47 -37.22
CA ASP A 20 16.28 -6.63 -37.68
C ASP A 20 17.07 -6.03 -36.49
N ASP A 21 18.28 -5.55 -36.76
CA ASP A 21 19.17 -5.00 -35.72
C ASP A 21 18.54 -3.83 -34.96
N ALA A 22 17.66 -3.06 -35.59
CA ALA A 22 17.01 -1.92 -34.97
C ALA A 22 15.93 -2.38 -33.97
N ALA A 23 15.11 -3.35 -34.36
CA ALA A 23 14.09 -3.98 -33.54
C ALA A 23 14.73 -4.77 -32.38
N LEU A 24 15.81 -5.51 -32.65
CA LEU A 24 16.58 -6.21 -31.64
C LEU A 24 17.20 -5.23 -30.64
N GLY A 25 17.81 -4.15 -31.13
CA GLY A 25 18.37 -3.09 -30.29
C GLY A 25 17.32 -2.42 -29.39
N ALA A 26 16.11 -2.18 -29.92
CA ALA A 26 15.00 -1.62 -29.13
C ALA A 26 14.53 -2.59 -28.04
N LEU A 27 14.38 -3.88 -28.37
CA LEU A 27 13.99 -4.91 -27.43
C LEU A 27 15.02 -5.07 -26.31
N VAL A 28 16.31 -5.14 -26.65
CA VAL A 28 17.39 -5.26 -25.66
C VAL A 28 17.41 -4.07 -24.71
N ARG A 29 17.29 -2.83 -25.22
CA ARG A 29 17.21 -1.62 -24.37
C ARG A 29 16.01 -1.66 -23.43
N SER A 30 14.85 -2.09 -23.92
CA SER A 30 13.63 -2.24 -23.10
C SER A 30 13.83 -3.28 -21.99
N LYS A 31 14.42 -4.44 -22.30
CA LYS A 31 14.68 -5.48 -21.30
C LYS A 31 15.74 -5.06 -20.28
N ILE A 32 16.79 -4.35 -20.70
CA ILE A 32 17.78 -3.76 -19.78
C ILE A 32 17.10 -2.80 -18.80
N ALA A 33 16.23 -1.91 -19.29
CA ALA A 33 15.49 -0.99 -18.43
C ALA A 33 14.60 -1.72 -17.42
N LEU A 34 13.85 -2.75 -17.86
CA LEU A 34 13.02 -3.56 -16.98
C LEU A 34 13.83 -4.28 -15.90
N ILE A 35 14.96 -4.90 -16.27
CA ILE A 35 15.86 -5.57 -15.33
C ILE A 35 16.41 -4.57 -14.31
N THR A 36 16.78 -3.37 -14.77
CA THR A 36 17.33 -2.31 -13.91
C THR A 36 16.30 -1.80 -12.92
N ASP A 37 15.07 -1.52 -13.37
CA ASP A 37 13.97 -1.12 -12.49
C ASP A 37 13.63 -2.22 -11.47
N THR A 38 13.53 -3.47 -11.93
CA THR A 38 13.24 -4.62 -11.05
C THR A 38 14.35 -4.79 -9.99
N ALA A 39 15.62 -4.65 -10.38
CA ALA A 39 16.74 -4.69 -9.43
C ALA A 39 16.66 -3.54 -8.41
N ALA A 40 16.35 -2.32 -8.85
CA ALA A 40 16.18 -1.17 -7.95
C ALA A 40 14.98 -1.32 -7.00
N GLN A 41 13.90 -1.98 -7.44
CA GLN A 41 12.78 -2.33 -6.57
C GLN A 41 13.19 -3.39 -5.54
N LEU A 42 13.95 -4.41 -5.96
CA LEU A 42 14.46 -5.44 -5.06
C LEU A 42 15.40 -4.86 -3.99
N ASP A 43 16.29 -3.94 -4.36
CA ASP A 43 17.17 -3.25 -3.42
C ASP A 43 16.39 -2.44 -2.38
N ARG A 44 15.33 -1.74 -2.82
CA ARG A 44 14.43 -0.98 -1.92
C ARG A 44 13.68 -1.89 -0.95
N VAL A 45 13.11 -3.00 -1.45
CA VAL A 45 12.40 -3.97 -0.61
C VAL A 45 13.35 -4.61 0.39
N THR A 46 14.55 -5.00 -0.04
CA THR A 46 15.56 -5.62 0.83
C THR A 46 16.02 -4.66 1.93
N THR A 47 16.26 -3.39 1.58
CA THR A 47 16.63 -2.35 2.54
C THR A 47 15.51 -2.10 3.55
N LEU A 48 14.26 -2.02 3.09
CA LEU A 48 13.09 -1.82 3.96
C LEU A 48 12.89 -3.03 4.90
N ALA A 49 13.02 -4.25 4.40
CA ALA A 49 12.90 -5.47 5.20
C ALA A 49 13.97 -5.51 6.30
N ALA A 50 15.23 -5.20 5.97
CA ALA A 50 16.31 -5.14 6.96
C ALA A 50 16.03 -4.08 8.05
N ALA A 51 15.58 -2.89 7.65
CA ALA A 51 15.21 -1.83 8.59
C ALA A 51 14.01 -2.23 9.47
N MET A 52 12.99 -2.85 8.89
CA MET A 52 11.80 -3.32 9.62
C MET A 52 12.19 -4.35 10.68
N LEU A 53 12.98 -5.36 10.32
CA LEU A 53 13.44 -6.39 11.26
C LEU A 53 14.23 -5.78 12.42
N PHE A 54 15.11 -4.81 12.13
CA PHE A 54 15.90 -4.15 13.17
C PHE A 54 15.03 -3.28 14.10
N CYS A 55 14.04 -2.58 13.55
CA CYS A 55 13.05 -1.83 14.34
C CYS A 55 12.15 -2.75 15.19
N CYS A 56 11.74 -3.90 14.66
CA CYS A 56 10.97 -4.90 15.40
C CYS A 56 11.76 -5.47 16.56
N ALA A 57 13.05 -5.80 16.36
CA ALA A 57 13.93 -6.24 17.44
C ALA A 57 14.00 -5.20 18.57
N ALA A 58 14.21 -3.91 18.21
CA ALA A 58 14.19 -2.82 19.19
C ALA A 58 12.84 -2.72 19.94
N ALA A 59 11.73 -2.98 19.24
CA ALA A 59 10.40 -2.93 19.83
C ALA A 59 10.11 -4.10 20.77
N GLU A 60 10.56 -5.32 20.44
CA GLU A 60 10.44 -6.51 21.28
C GLU A 60 11.20 -6.36 22.60
N GLU A 61 12.35 -5.68 22.58
CA GLU A 61 13.13 -5.34 23.78
C GLU A 61 12.54 -4.17 24.58
N ASN A 62 11.43 -3.59 24.14
CA ASN A 62 10.87 -2.33 24.67
C ASN A 62 11.89 -1.17 24.69
N ALA A 63 12.90 -1.24 23.81
CA ALA A 63 13.92 -0.21 23.70
C ALA A 63 13.45 0.94 22.81
N THR A 64 13.84 2.16 23.18
CA THR A 64 13.67 3.35 22.34
C THR A 64 14.80 3.50 21.33
N SER A 65 15.92 2.81 21.54
CA SER A 65 17.01 2.70 20.58
C SER A 65 17.67 1.34 20.66
N LEU A 66 18.06 0.79 19.52
CA LEU A 66 18.89 -0.41 19.40
C LEU A 66 20.13 -0.08 18.57
N GLU A 67 21.28 -0.51 19.05
CA GLU A 67 22.56 -0.35 18.38
C GLU A 67 23.18 -1.71 18.09
N MET A 68 23.72 -1.88 16.88
CA MET A 68 24.41 -3.10 16.48
C MET A 68 25.68 -2.75 15.72
N GLU A 69 26.79 -3.37 16.11
CA GLU A 69 28.06 -3.24 15.41
C GLU A 69 28.27 -4.44 14.49
N VAL A 70 28.72 -4.16 13.26
CA VAL A 70 29.04 -5.13 12.23
C VAL A 70 30.48 -4.90 11.82
N ALA A 71 31.39 -5.66 12.44
CA ALA A 71 32.80 -5.59 12.12
C ALA A 71 33.12 -6.37 10.83
N GLY A 72 33.96 -5.81 9.97
CA GLY A 72 34.50 -6.47 8.79
C GLY A 72 33.46 -6.88 7.76
N LEU A 73 32.43 -6.05 7.52
CA LEU A 73 31.39 -6.37 6.56
C LEU A 73 31.98 -6.60 5.17
N THR A 74 31.68 -7.77 4.58
CA THR A 74 32.05 -8.12 3.21
C THR A 74 30.84 -8.61 2.43
N GLN A 75 30.68 -8.18 1.18
CA GLN A 75 29.62 -8.64 0.30
C GLN A 75 30.19 -8.87 -1.10
N ALA A 76 29.89 -10.03 -1.71
CA ALA A 76 30.34 -10.40 -3.05
C ALA A 76 31.88 -10.23 -3.25
N GLY A 77 32.68 -10.58 -2.24
CA GLY A 77 34.14 -10.45 -2.28
C GLY A 77 34.67 -9.02 -2.10
N ARG A 78 33.80 -8.01 -1.96
CA ARG A 78 34.17 -6.62 -1.66
C ARG A 78 34.07 -6.35 -0.15
N ALA A 79 35.10 -5.72 0.40
CA ALA A 79 35.08 -5.22 1.78
C ALA A 79 34.35 -3.87 1.87
N PHE A 80 33.46 -3.76 2.85
CA PHE A 80 32.72 -2.56 3.21
C PHE A 80 33.14 -1.99 4.57
N GLY A 81 33.94 -2.73 5.34
CA GLY A 81 34.54 -2.27 6.60
C GLY A 81 33.63 -2.44 7.81
N ASP A 82 33.91 -1.70 8.88
CA ASP A 82 33.15 -1.77 10.13
C ASP A 82 31.97 -0.79 10.08
N TRP A 83 30.80 -1.25 10.52
CA TRP A 83 29.57 -0.47 10.50
C TRP A 83 28.89 -0.49 11.87
N LYS A 84 28.22 0.62 12.20
CA LYS A 84 27.28 0.70 13.31
C LYS A 84 25.89 1.02 12.77
N VAL A 85 24.92 0.17 13.08
CA VAL A 85 23.51 0.36 12.72
C VAL A 85 22.77 0.81 13.97
N VAL A 86 22.01 1.90 13.85
CA VAL A 86 21.23 2.47 14.96
C VAL A 86 19.78 2.60 14.51
N ALA A 87 18.88 1.91 15.21
CA ALA A 87 17.45 2.12 15.11
C ALA A 87 17.04 2.97 16.29
N THR A 88 16.42 4.11 16.02
CA THR A 88 15.89 4.98 17.06
C THR A 88 14.40 5.13 16.81
N ARG A 89 13.59 4.79 17.82
CA ARG A 89 12.16 5.11 17.83
C ARG A 89 12.05 6.63 17.94
N THR A 90 11.72 7.27 16.83
CA THR A 90 11.34 8.67 16.86
C THR A 90 10.03 8.80 17.64
N ALA A 91 9.93 9.83 18.48
CA ALA A 91 8.64 10.23 19.00
C ALA A 91 7.70 10.40 17.79
N PRO A 92 6.43 9.97 17.89
CA PRO A 92 5.46 10.27 16.84
C PRO A 92 5.57 11.77 16.58
N MET A 93 5.67 12.19 15.31
CA MET A 93 5.71 13.61 14.96
C MET A 93 4.63 14.32 15.78
N SER A 94 5.04 15.07 16.80
CA SER A 94 4.15 15.74 17.73
C SER A 94 3.59 16.95 16.99
N GLY A 95 2.59 16.70 16.16
CA GLY A 95 2.05 17.67 15.22
C GLY A 95 1.01 17.09 14.25
N LEU A 96 0.98 15.77 14.05
CA LEU A 96 -0.16 15.13 13.39
C LEU A 96 -0.99 14.38 14.43
N PRO A 97 -2.30 14.67 14.56
CA PRO A 97 -3.16 13.96 15.48
C PRO A 97 -3.13 12.47 15.13
N ARG A 98 -3.01 11.63 16.16
CA ARG A 98 -2.86 10.18 16.10
C ARG A 98 -4.16 9.45 15.69
N THR A 99 -4.93 10.08 14.80
CA THR A 99 -6.27 9.69 14.42
C THR A 99 -6.51 10.04 12.96
N GLU A 100 -5.85 9.32 12.05
CA GLU A 100 -6.57 8.86 10.86
C GLU A 100 -7.17 7.49 11.21
N LEU A 101 -8.06 7.49 12.21
CA LEU A 101 -9.33 6.83 11.97
C LEU A 101 -9.89 7.62 10.80
N ILE A 102 -10.12 6.96 9.66
CA ILE A 102 -10.99 7.46 8.60
C ILE A 102 -12.13 8.18 9.32
N ASP A 103 -12.26 9.50 9.12
CA ASP A 103 -13.35 10.25 9.73
C ASP A 103 -14.63 9.76 9.06
N VAL A 104 -15.20 8.70 9.62
CA VAL A 104 -16.36 8.04 9.08
C VAL A 104 -17.48 9.05 9.23
N ARG A 105 -17.89 9.62 8.11
CA ARG A 105 -18.98 10.59 8.03
C ARG A 105 -20.19 10.04 8.77
N ARG A 106 -20.70 10.81 9.75
CA ARG A 106 -21.84 10.44 10.58
C ARG A 106 -22.94 11.48 10.51
N CYS A 107 -24.18 11.01 10.45
CA CYS A 107 -25.33 11.89 10.48
C CYS A 107 -25.50 12.43 11.89
N ARG A 108 -25.52 13.74 12.06
CA ARG A 108 -25.67 14.44 13.34
C ARG A 108 -26.97 14.11 14.09
N VAL A 109 -27.98 13.56 13.39
CA VAL A 109 -29.30 13.25 13.96
C VAL A 109 -29.41 11.78 14.35
N CYS A 110 -29.07 10.85 13.45
CA CYS A 110 -29.28 9.41 13.69
C CYS A 110 -27.98 8.60 13.82
N GLY A 111 -26.82 9.20 13.56
CA GLY A 111 -25.53 8.52 13.63
C GLY A 111 -25.24 7.54 12.50
N CYS A 112 -26.09 7.42 11.46
CA CYS A 112 -25.81 6.56 10.32
C CYS A 112 -24.49 6.95 9.65
N THR A 113 -23.85 5.97 9.02
CA THR A 113 -22.56 6.10 8.31
C THR A 113 -22.73 5.72 6.84
N ASP A 114 -21.68 5.89 6.02
CA ASP A 114 -21.67 5.38 4.65
C ASP A 114 -21.90 3.86 4.57
N ASP A 115 -21.44 3.12 5.59
CA ASP A 115 -21.49 1.65 5.63
C ASP A 115 -22.72 1.10 6.38
N ASP A 116 -23.39 1.91 7.20
CA ASP A 116 -24.55 1.48 7.97
C ASP A 116 -25.65 2.56 8.04
N CYS A 117 -26.75 2.26 7.35
CA CYS A 117 -28.00 3.03 7.37
C CYS A 117 -29.22 2.18 7.73
N SER A 118 -29.03 1.02 8.38
CA SER A 118 -30.09 0.06 8.72
C SER A 118 -31.27 0.73 9.44
N HIS A 119 -30.99 1.60 10.41
CA HIS A 119 -32.02 2.36 11.14
C HIS A 119 -32.78 3.39 10.29
N CYS A 120 -32.17 3.92 9.24
CA CYS A 120 -32.89 4.77 8.29
C CYS A 120 -33.86 3.91 7.47
N ILE A 121 -33.41 2.75 6.97
CA ILE A 121 -34.24 1.80 6.20
C ILE A 121 -35.43 1.31 7.04
N GLU A 122 -35.22 0.96 8.31
CA GLU A 122 -36.30 0.56 9.21
C GLU A 122 -37.37 1.65 9.36
N ARG A 123 -36.95 2.92 9.35
CA ARG A 123 -37.83 4.08 9.58
C ARG A 123 -38.54 4.56 8.31
N THR A 124 -37.83 4.60 7.18
CA THR A 124 -38.32 5.20 5.93
C THR A 124 -38.63 4.18 4.84
N GLY A 125 -38.21 2.93 5.01
CA GLY A 125 -38.33 1.86 4.00
C GLY A 125 -37.27 1.94 2.90
N GLU A 126 -36.38 2.93 2.92
CA GLU A 126 -35.40 3.21 1.87
C GLU A 126 -34.04 3.60 2.45
N ALA A 127 -32.96 3.28 1.74
CA ALA A 127 -31.62 3.67 2.13
C ALA A 127 -31.45 5.19 2.05
N CYS A 128 -30.86 5.79 3.10
CA CYS A 128 -30.59 7.22 3.09
C CYS A 128 -29.34 7.56 2.26
N TYR A 129 -29.23 8.81 1.86
CA TYR A 129 -28.03 9.38 1.23
C TYR A 129 -27.67 10.70 1.91
N TRP A 130 -26.45 11.17 1.76
CA TRP A 130 -26.03 12.43 2.37
C TRP A 130 -26.56 13.65 1.62
N VAL A 131 -27.17 14.59 2.34
CA VAL A 131 -27.61 15.89 1.79
C VAL A 131 -26.71 17.04 2.23
N ALA A 132 -25.96 16.87 3.33
CA ALA A 132 -24.93 17.79 3.82
C ALA A 132 -23.83 17.00 4.54
N ASP A 133 -22.70 17.63 4.83
CA ASP A 133 -21.50 17.01 5.41
C ASP A 133 -21.79 16.14 6.64
N ASP A 134 -22.77 16.52 7.45
CA ASP A 134 -23.16 15.83 8.68
C ASP A 134 -24.66 15.47 8.72
N LEU A 135 -25.36 15.36 7.57
CA LEU A 135 -26.81 15.13 7.55
C LEU A 135 -27.26 14.19 6.42
N CYS A 136 -28.01 13.15 6.78
CA CYS A 136 -28.63 12.23 5.82
C CYS A 136 -30.05 12.66 5.41
N SER A 137 -30.48 12.22 4.22
CA SER A 137 -31.78 12.53 3.60
C SER A 137 -32.96 12.10 4.47
N ALA A 138 -32.86 10.94 5.12
CA ALA A 138 -33.89 10.43 6.03
C ALA A 138 -34.11 11.34 7.24
N CYS A 139 -33.09 12.06 7.71
CA CYS A 139 -33.22 13.02 8.80
C CYS A 139 -33.56 14.43 8.31
N ALA A 140 -33.08 14.81 7.12
CA ALA A 140 -33.47 16.06 6.49
C ALA A 140 -34.99 16.12 6.18
N ALA A 141 -35.57 15.00 5.73
CA ALA A 141 -37.01 14.89 5.52
C ALA A 141 -37.80 15.06 6.83
N SER A 142 -37.34 14.48 7.94
CA SER A 142 -37.98 14.62 9.25
C SER A 142 -37.89 16.03 9.84
N LEU A 143 -36.82 16.79 9.52
CA LEU A 143 -36.67 18.17 9.95
C LEU A 143 -37.57 19.14 9.17
N GLY A 144 -38.05 18.74 7.99
CA GLY A 144 -38.95 19.51 7.14
C GLY A 144 -40.43 19.17 7.31
N ASP A 145 -40.79 18.19 8.14
CA ASP A 145 -42.18 17.78 8.38
C ASP A 145 -42.75 18.50 9.61
N PRO A 146 -43.70 19.45 9.46
CA PRO A 146 -44.32 20.15 10.58
C PRO A 146 -45.24 19.27 11.45
N ASN A 147 -45.38 17.96 11.19
CA ASN A 147 -46.20 17.03 11.97
C ASN A 147 -45.50 15.74 12.45
N GLY A 148 -44.17 15.63 12.35
CA GLY A 148 -43.41 14.46 12.78
C GLY A 148 -43.15 14.42 14.29
N LYS A 149 -43.97 13.67 15.04
CA LYS A 149 -43.82 13.40 16.49
C LYS A 149 -42.36 13.11 16.90
N LEU A 150 -41.75 14.03 17.64
CA LEU A 150 -40.52 13.80 18.40
C LEU A 150 -40.82 12.80 19.52
N ALA A 151 -40.44 11.53 19.34
CA ALA A 151 -40.28 10.62 20.46
C ALA A 151 -38.98 11.01 21.19
N GLN A 152 -39.12 11.69 22.32
CA GLN A 152 -38.03 11.96 23.26
C GLN A 152 -37.68 10.68 24.04
N ALA A 153 -36.43 10.65 24.50
CA ALA A 153 -35.78 9.62 25.31
C ALA A 153 -36.54 9.24 26.60
#